data_AF-A0A2G6R189-F1
#
_entry.id   AF-A0A2G6R189-F1
#
_cell.length_a   1.000
_cell.length_b   1.000
_cell.length_c   1.000
_cell.angle_alpha   90.00
_cell.angle_beta   90.00
_cell.angle_gamma   90.00
#
_symmetry.space_group_name_H-M   'P 1'
#
loop_
_entity.id
_entity.type
_entity.pdbx_description
1 polymer ?
#
loop_
_entity_poly.entity_id
_entity_poly.type
_entity_poly.pdbx_seq_one_letter_code
_entity_poly.pdbx_strand_id
1 'polypeptide(L)'
;TVGTSTEIYDYIKLLYAKAGTTFSPISGKEVKRHSVQDVVNATLENPQGTSLLILAPIQLPESRALHKQLQLLMQQGFSRIITTNNEIVRIEEYNKEEVPFLVIDRVRISDDKELIDRIADSVQTAFYEGGGICLIQNMETSEIQSFSDKFEADGITFEVPTINTFSFNNPAGACPTCEGYGKVIGIDPDLVIPDKSLSIYEEAIFCWRGEKMQKWKNQLVKNAHLFDFPIHAPYYELTDAQKELLWTGNEHFKGLNAFFKRLEEKMYKIQFRVMLSRYRGKTLCPECKGTRLKKSASYVKIGGTSITELVNLPIKELLPFFQNLELNTNQQKIADRILVEITNRLQFLLDVGLGYLTLNRLSSTLSGGESQRINLATSLGSNLVGSLYILDEPSIGL
;
A
#
# COMPACT_ATOMS: atom_id res chain seq x y z
N THR A 1 -5.71 -5.17 19.36
CA THR A 1 -6.79 -5.76 18.53
C THR A 1 -6.77 -7.25 18.72
N VAL A 2 -7.76 -7.98 18.20
CA VAL A 2 -7.75 -9.46 18.20
C VAL A 2 -6.43 -10.00 17.64
N GLY A 3 -5.95 -9.43 16.52
CA GLY A 3 -4.69 -9.86 15.90
C GLY A 3 -3.44 -9.60 16.75
N THR A 4 -3.40 -8.55 17.57
CA THR A 4 -2.26 -8.33 18.48
C THR A 4 -2.37 -9.18 19.75
N SER A 5 -3.58 -9.41 20.26
CA SER A 5 -3.81 -10.24 21.45
C SER A 5 -3.53 -11.73 21.20
N THR A 6 -3.60 -12.16 19.95
CA THR A 6 -3.35 -13.55 19.50
C THR A 6 -1.97 -13.73 18.88
N GLU A 7 -1.17 -12.65 18.79
CA GLU A 7 0.13 -12.56 18.10
C GLU A 7 0.09 -12.89 16.59
N ILE A 8 -1.07 -13.24 16.03
CA ILE A 8 -1.24 -13.53 14.59
C ILE A 8 -0.78 -12.35 13.75
N TYR A 9 -1.10 -11.13 14.18
CA TYR A 9 -0.69 -9.93 13.48
C TYR A 9 0.84 -9.77 13.44
N ASP A 10 1.56 -10.23 14.46
CA ASP A 10 3.02 -10.14 14.50
C ASP A 10 3.67 -11.07 13.47
N TYR A 11 3.16 -12.29 13.32
CA TYR A 11 3.60 -13.19 12.26
C TYR A 11 3.24 -12.67 10.86
N ILE A 12 2.06 -12.06 10.68
CA ILE A 12 1.69 -11.45 9.39
C ILE A 12 2.64 -10.29 9.05
N LYS A 13 2.96 -9.40 10.00
CA LYS A 13 3.95 -8.33 9.77
C LYS A 13 5.31 -8.91 9.37
N LEU A 14 5.74 -9.99 10.03
CA LEU A 14 7.00 -10.66 9.72
C LEU A 14 6.98 -11.26 8.31
N LEU A 15 5.88 -11.92 7.93
CA LEU A 15 5.68 -12.48 6.60
C LEU A 15 5.78 -11.39 5.52
N TYR A 16 5.03 -10.29 5.66
CA TYR A 16 5.07 -9.18 4.70
C TYR A 16 6.43 -8.49 4.64
N ALA A 17 7.14 -8.36 5.76
CA ALA A 17 8.47 -7.77 5.79
C ALA A 17 9.56 -8.66 5.18
N LYS A 18 9.36 -9.98 5.13
CA LYS A 18 10.38 -10.93 4.70
C LYS A 18 10.11 -11.54 3.32
N ALA A 19 8.85 -11.72 2.96
CA ALA A 19 8.42 -12.35 1.71
C ALA A 19 7.52 -11.45 0.85
N GLY A 20 7.11 -10.28 1.36
CA GLY A 20 6.28 -9.34 0.61
C GLY A 20 7.03 -8.63 -0.52
N THR A 21 6.33 -8.39 -1.62
CA THR A 21 6.85 -7.69 -2.80
C THR A 21 6.19 -6.32 -2.91
N THR A 22 6.98 -5.27 -3.13
CA THR A 22 6.45 -3.89 -3.29
C THR A 22 6.07 -3.64 -4.75
N PHE A 23 4.91 -3.02 -4.96
CA PHE A 23 4.39 -2.65 -6.27
C PHE A 23 4.16 -1.15 -6.36
N SER A 24 4.43 -0.57 -7.53
CA SER A 24 4.12 0.83 -7.77
C SER A 24 2.61 1.06 -7.83
N PRO A 25 2.08 2.10 -7.15
CA PRO A 25 0.67 2.45 -7.26
C PRO A 25 0.29 3.10 -8.60
N ILE A 26 1.27 3.49 -9.43
CA ILE A 26 1.03 4.12 -10.74
C ILE A 26 0.94 3.05 -11.82
N SER A 27 2.01 2.27 -12.02
CA SER A 27 2.08 1.27 -13.10
C SER A 27 1.65 -0.14 -12.68
N GLY A 28 1.55 -0.42 -11.37
CA GLY A 28 1.36 -1.79 -10.86
C GLY A 28 2.57 -2.70 -11.04
N LYS A 29 3.71 -2.19 -11.53
CA LYS A 29 4.94 -2.97 -11.70
C LYS A 29 5.64 -3.19 -10.35
N GLU A 30 6.37 -4.30 -10.27
CA GLU A 30 7.21 -4.62 -9.12
C GLU A 30 8.33 -3.57 -8.97
N VAL A 31 8.47 -3.03 -7.76
CA VAL A 31 9.57 -2.14 -7.40
C VAL A 31 10.76 -3.01 -7.04
N LYS A 32 11.85 -2.88 -7.80
CA LYS A 32 13.09 -3.63 -7.59
C LYS A 32 14.23 -2.70 -7.31
N ARG A 33 15.13 -3.16 -6.46
CA ARG A 33 16.48 -2.63 -6.31
C ARG A 33 17.42 -3.68 -6.87
N HIS A 34 18.20 -3.32 -7.87
CA HIS A 34 19.14 -4.22 -8.51
C HIS A 34 20.50 -4.08 -7.84
N SER A 35 21.08 -5.20 -7.45
CA SER A 35 22.49 -5.29 -7.11
C SER A 35 23.33 -5.39 -8.38
N VAL A 36 24.64 -5.14 -8.25
CA VAL A 36 25.59 -5.38 -9.34
C VAL A 36 25.48 -6.82 -9.86
N GLN A 37 25.32 -7.79 -8.94
CA GLN A 37 25.19 -9.20 -9.32
C GLN A 37 23.92 -9.49 -10.11
N ASP A 38 22.80 -8.81 -9.81
CA ASP A 38 21.55 -9.00 -10.57
C ASP A 38 21.72 -8.56 -12.03
N VAL A 39 22.41 -7.43 -12.24
CA VAL A 39 22.71 -6.92 -13.57
C VAL A 39 23.68 -7.84 -14.30
N VAL A 40 24.74 -8.31 -13.63
CA VAL A 40 25.68 -9.28 -14.19
C VAL A 40 24.96 -10.56 -14.62
N ASN A 41 24.09 -11.11 -13.78
CA ASN A 41 23.31 -12.31 -14.11
C ASN A 41 22.41 -12.07 -15.33
N ALA A 42 21.66 -10.97 -15.36
CA ALA A 42 20.82 -10.60 -16.50
C ALA A 42 21.64 -10.39 -17.79
N THR A 43 22.86 -9.87 -17.68
CA THR A 43 23.80 -9.72 -18.79
C THR A 43 24.18 -11.09 -19.37
N LEU A 44 24.49 -12.05 -18.50
CA LEU A 44 24.92 -13.42 -18.86
C LEU A 44 23.78 -14.33 -19.35
N GLU A 45 22.52 -13.98 -19.13
CA GLU A 45 21.35 -14.69 -19.71
C GLU A 45 21.28 -14.55 -21.25
N ASN A 46 22.01 -13.59 -21.83
CA ASN A 46 22.08 -13.42 -23.28
C ASN A 46 22.94 -14.52 -23.95
N PRO A 47 22.65 -14.89 -25.22
CA PRO A 47 23.43 -15.90 -25.93
C PRO A 47 24.93 -15.56 -26.02
N GLN A 48 25.78 -16.59 -26.03
CA GLN A 48 27.21 -16.40 -26.27
C GLN A 48 27.50 -15.67 -27.57
N GLY A 49 28.50 -14.79 -27.53
CA GLY A 49 28.91 -13.97 -28.67
C GLY A 49 28.11 -12.69 -28.86
N THR A 50 26.97 -12.50 -28.15
CA THR A 50 26.19 -11.26 -28.16
C THR A 50 27.04 -10.08 -27.70
N SER A 51 26.97 -8.97 -28.43
CA SER A 51 27.64 -7.72 -28.04
C SER A 51 26.68 -6.81 -27.29
N LEU A 52 27.04 -6.44 -26.07
CA LEU A 52 26.26 -5.56 -25.21
C LEU A 52 27.04 -4.27 -24.90
N LEU A 53 26.32 -3.16 -24.77
CA LEU A 53 26.83 -1.91 -24.23
C LEU A 53 26.32 -1.72 -22.81
N ILE A 54 27.23 -1.36 -21.91
CA ILE A 54 26.91 -0.90 -20.56
C ILE A 54 26.91 0.62 -20.61
N LEU A 55 25.75 1.20 -20.33
CA LEU A 55 25.49 2.62 -20.47
C LEU A 55 25.03 3.23 -19.13
N ALA A 56 25.29 4.51 -18.96
CA ALA A 56 24.82 5.30 -17.82
C ALA A 56 24.14 6.59 -18.30
N PRO A 57 22.96 6.97 -17.76
CA PRO A 57 22.36 8.25 -18.07
C PRO A 57 23.19 9.39 -17.49
N ILE A 58 23.50 10.39 -18.32
CA ILE A 58 24.28 11.55 -17.89
C ILE A 58 23.42 12.40 -16.96
N GLN A 59 23.87 12.56 -15.71
CA GLN A 59 23.25 13.44 -14.73
C GLN A 59 23.62 14.90 -15.04
N LEU A 60 22.64 15.70 -15.47
CA LEU A 60 22.81 17.11 -15.79
C LEU A 60 22.20 18.00 -14.69
N PRO A 61 23.00 18.67 -13.86
CA PRO A 61 22.49 19.65 -12.90
C PRO A 61 21.90 20.87 -13.62
N GLU A 62 20.82 21.46 -13.09
CA GLU A 62 20.17 22.65 -13.67
C GLU A 62 21.12 23.85 -13.87
N SER A 63 22.20 23.92 -13.08
CA SER A 63 23.19 24.99 -13.11
C SER A 63 24.28 24.82 -14.17
N ARG A 64 24.29 23.71 -14.93
CA ARG A 64 25.42 23.33 -15.80
C ARG A 64 24.97 23.04 -17.23
N ALA A 65 25.65 23.67 -18.19
CA ALA A 65 25.49 23.37 -19.60
C ALA A 65 26.06 21.97 -19.95
N LEU A 66 25.40 21.26 -20.86
CA LEU A 66 25.76 19.90 -21.28
C LEU A 66 27.23 19.77 -21.71
N HIS A 67 27.73 20.72 -22.52
CA HIS A 67 29.12 20.70 -22.98
C HIS A 67 30.14 20.72 -21.83
N LYS A 68 29.88 21.47 -20.75
CA LYS A 68 30.76 21.48 -19.57
C LYS A 68 30.71 20.15 -18.82
N GLN A 69 29.54 19.50 -18.75
CA GLN A 69 29.41 18.19 -18.14
C GLN A 69 30.18 17.13 -18.93
N LEU A 70 30.07 17.16 -20.26
CA LEU A 70 30.81 16.28 -21.16
C LEU A 70 32.33 16.45 -21.05
N GLN A 71 32.83 17.69 -20.95
CA GLN A 71 34.26 17.95 -20.71
C GLN A 71 34.76 17.37 -19.38
N LEU A 72 33.93 17.41 -18.33
CA LEU A 72 34.24 16.80 -17.03
C LEU A 72 34.34 15.27 -17.12
N LEU A 73 33.37 14.63 -17.79
CA LEU A 73 33.39 13.19 -18.05
C LEU A 73 34.63 12.79 -18.86
N MET A 74 35.05 13.61 -19.82
CA MET A 74 36.32 13.39 -20.53
C MET A 74 37.54 13.44 -19.61
N GLN A 75 37.60 14.42 -18.70
CA GLN A 75 38.68 14.51 -17.72
C GLN A 75 38.71 13.33 -16.75
N GLN A 76 37.56 12.70 -16.50
CA GLN A 76 37.44 11.47 -15.72
C GLN A 76 37.83 10.21 -16.51
N GLY A 77 38.12 10.32 -17.81
CA GLY A 77 38.62 9.25 -18.66
C GLY A 77 37.59 8.64 -19.61
N PHE A 78 36.35 9.13 -19.64
CA PHE A 78 35.34 8.68 -20.59
C PHE A 78 35.58 9.29 -21.98
N SER A 79 35.44 8.49 -23.03
CA SER A 79 35.71 8.95 -24.40
C SER A 79 34.51 8.83 -25.34
N ARG A 80 33.50 8.03 -24.98
CA ARG A 80 32.40 7.65 -25.87
C ARG A 80 31.05 7.89 -25.21
N ILE A 81 30.11 8.29 -26.05
CA ILE A 81 28.70 8.43 -25.73
C ILE A 81 27.88 7.79 -26.84
N ILE A 82 26.63 7.47 -26.54
CA ILE A 82 25.66 7.02 -27.53
C ILE A 82 24.51 8.01 -27.59
N THR A 83 24.17 8.44 -28.80
CA THR A 83 23.05 9.35 -29.02
C THR A 83 21.72 8.62 -28.88
N THR A 84 20.65 9.39 -28.72
CA THR A 84 19.25 8.94 -28.80
C THR A 84 18.92 8.16 -30.08
N ASN A 85 19.70 8.36 -31.15
CA ASN A 85 19.58 7.66 -32.43
C ASN A 85 20.48 6.42 -32.56
N ASN A 86 21.02 5.89 -31.45
CA ASN A 86 21.94 4.74 -31.40
C ASN A 86 23.29 4.92 -32.11
N GLU A 87 23.70 6.16 -32.39
CA GLU A 87 25.04 6.42 -32.95
C GLU A 87 26.06 6.59 -31.82
N ILE A 88 27.14 5.80 -31.87
CA ILE A 88 28.27 5.93 -30.94
C ILE A 88 29.21 7.00 -31.46
N VAL A 89 29.43 8.04 -30.66
CA VAL A 89 30.28 9.19 -31.01
C VAL A 89 31.31 9.43 -29.93
N ARG A 90 32.45 10.03 -30.31
CA ARG A 90 33.39 10.56 -29.33
C ARG A 90 32.82 11.82 -28.68
N ILE A 91 33.10 12.02 -27.41
CA ILE A 91 32.56 13.16 -26.65
C ILE A 91 32.99 14.50 -27.30
N GLU A 92 34.20 14.57 -27.84
CA GLU A 92 34.74 15.77 -28.54
C GLU A 92 33.96 16.17 -29.78
N GLU A 93 33.33 15.20 -30.45
CA GLU A 93 32.64 15.38 -31.72
C GLU A 93 31.14 15.69 -31.52
N TYR A 94 30.67 15.71 -30.26
CA TYR A 94 29.26 15.88 -29.93
C TYR A 94 28.87 17.35 -29.75
N ASN A 95 28.10 17.85 -30.71
CA ASN A 95 27.64 19.25 -30.77
C ASN A 95 26.11 19.42 -30.68
N LYS A 96 25.35 18.37 -30.35
CA LYS A 96 23.88 18.43 -30.24
C LYS A 96 23.45 18.82 -28.82
N GLU A 97 22.24 19.38 -28.68
CA GLU A 97 21.67 19.78 -27.38
C GLU A 97 20.97 18.64 -26.63
N GLU A 98 20.64 17.54 -27.32
CA GLU A 98 20.04 16.36 -26.68
C GLU A 98 21.02 15.72 -25.70
N VAL A 99 20.53 15.20 -24.57
CA VAL A 99 21.37 14.52 -23.57
C VAL A 99 21.62 13.08 -24.03
N PRO A 100 22.87 12.70 -24.36
CA PRO A 100 23.20 11.34 -24.75
C PRO A 100 23.37 10.43 -23.52
N PHE A 101 23.54 9.13 -23.75
CA PHE A 101 23.95 8.19 -22.70
C PHE A 101 25.47 8.01 -22.72
N LEU A 102 26.08 7.88 -21.55
CA LEU A 102 27.51 7.63 -21.40
C LEU A 102 27.79 6.15 -21.68
N VAL A 103 28.78 5.86 -22.53
CA VAL A 103 29.22 4.49 -22.78
C VAL A 103 30.33 4.16 -21.80
N ILE A 104 30.04 3.25 -20.87
CA ILE A 104 31.01 2.80 -19.86
C ILE A 104 31.91 1.71 -20.43
N ASP A 105 31.29 0.65 -20.95
CA ASP A 105 32.03 -0.46 -21.54
C ASP A 105 31.25 -1.14 -22.67
N ARG A 106 31.99 -1.80 -23.55
CA ARG A 106 31.47 -2.71 -24.56
C ARG A 106 31.99 -4.10 -24.26
N VAL A 107 31.07 -5.01 -23.97
CA VAL A 107 31.36 -6.39 -23.62
C VAL A 107 30.77 -7.34 -24.67
N ARG A 108 31.45 -8.46 -24.88
CA ARG A 108 30.96 -9.54 -25.73
C ARG A 108 30.86 -10.78 -24.85
N ILE A 109 29.68 -11.41 -24.82
CA ILE A 109 29.39 -12.50 -23.89
C ILE A 109 30.27 -13.71 -24.20
N SER A 110 31.03 -14.15 -23.20
CA SER A 110 31.78 -15.41 -23.14
C SER A 110 31.69 -16.00 -21.72
N ASP A 111 32.10 -17.25 -21.54
CA ASP A 111 32.05 -17.95 -20.24
C ASP A 111 33.28 -17.66 -19.34
N ASP A 112 34.06 -16.63 -19.65
CA ASP A 112 35.32 -16.36 -18.97
C ASP A 112 35.09 -15.67 -17.63
N LYS A 113 35.74 -16.16 -16.57
CA LYS A 113 35.60 -15.59 -15.23
C LYS A 113 36.09 -14.13 -15.15
N GLU A 114 37.12 -13.79 -15.93
CA GLU A 114 37.63 -12.41 -16.06
C GLU A 114 36.58 -11.46 -16.68
N LEU A 115 35.70 -11.97 -17.55
CA LEU A 115 34.62 -11.17 -18.12
C LEU A 115 33.59 -10.80 -17.05
N ILE A 116 33.26 -11.74 -16.16
CA ILE A 116 32.31 -11.51 -15.07
C ILE A 116 32.80 -10.38 -14.16
N ASP A 117 34.07 -10.42 -13.76
CA ASP A 117 34.68 -9.38 -12.92
C ASP A 117 34.68 -8.01 -13.64
N ARG A 118 35.00 -8.00 -14.94
CA ARG A 118 34.97 -6.78 -15.77
C ARG A 118 33.56 -6.19 -15.93
N ILE A 119 32.54 -7.03 -16.12
CA ILE A 119 31.14 -6.59 -16.19
C ILE A 119 30.73 -6.00 -14.84
N ALA A 120 31.10 -6.64 -13.73
CA ALA A 120 30.77 -6.15 -12.39
C ALA A 120 31.35 -4.75 -12.12
N ASP A 121 32.64 -4.54 -12.44
CA ASP A 121 33.31 -3.24 -12.32
C ASP A 121 32.65 -2.16 -13.20
N SER A 122 32.30 -2.53 -14.42
CA SER A 122 31.64 -1.63 -15.39
C SER A 122 30.23 -1.25 -14.93
N VAL A 123 29.45 -2.22 -14.43
CA VAL A 123 28.12 -1.98 -13.85
C VAL A 123 28.22 -1.08 -12.62
N GLN A 124 29.22 -1.30 -11.76
CA GLN A 124 29.43 -0.46 -10.59
C GLN A 124 29.74 1.00 -10.99
N THR A 125 30.57 1.19 -12.01
CA THR A 125 30.85 2.53 -12.56
C THR A 125 29.60 3.14 -13.21
N ALA A 126 28.82 2.33 -13.92
CA ALA A 126 27.57 2.77 -14.54
C ALA A 126 26.55 3.25 -13.49
N PHE A 127 26.38 2.52 -12.39
CA PHE A 127 25.52 2.97 -11.30
C PHE A 127 26.04 4.26 -10.66
N TYR A 128 27.34 4.38 -10.44
CA TYR A 128 27.92 5.59 -9.83
C TYR A 128 27.71 6.84 -10.70
N GLU A 129 28.12 6.79 -11.97
CA GLU A 129 28.02 7.94 -12.89
C GLU A 129 26.57 8.18 -13.34
N GLY A 130 25.78 7.12 -13.46
CA GLY A 130 24.37 7.14 -13.83
C GLY A 130 23.43 7.61 -12.73
N GLY A 131 23.95 8.00 -11.56
CA GLY A 131 23.14 8.41 -10.42
C GLY A 131 22.23 7.31 -9.89
N GLY A 132 22.67 6.06 -9.99
CA GLY A 132 21.97 4.85 -9.57
C GLY A 132 21.29 4.07 -10.70
N ILE A 133 21.37 4.54 -11.95
CA ILE A 133 20.77 3.88 -13.11
C ILE A 133 21.86 3.30 -14.01
N CYS A 134 21.70 2.05 -14.42
CA CYS A 134 22.52 1.36 -15.40
C CYS A 134 21.61 0.87 -16.54
N LEU A 135 22.01 1.07 -17.79
CA LEU A 135 21.28 0.59 -18.95
C LEU A 135 22.15 -0.42 -19.70
N ILE A 136 21.58 -1.57 -20.04
CA ILE A 136 22.22 -2.55 -20.91
C ILE A 136 21.53 -2.49 -22.27
N GLN A 137 22.30 -2.24 -23.32
CA GLN A 137 21.78 -2.24 -24.68
C GLN A 137 22.36 -3.39 -25.49
N ASN A 138 21.49 -4.16 -26.12
CA ASN A 138 21.90 -5.16 -27.10
C ASN A 138 22.19 -4.48 -28.44
N MET A 139 23.40 -4.67 -28.97
CA MET A 139 23.84 -4.04 -30.22
C MET A 139 23.14 -4.58 -31.46
N GLU A 140 22.62 -5.81 -31.41
CA GLU A 140 21.98 -6.46 -32.55
C GLU A 140 20.48 -6.11 -32.62
N THR A 141 19.79 -6.12 -31.48
CA THR A 141 18.35 -5.84 -31.42
C THR A 141 18.03 -4.38 -31.11
N SER A 142 19.02 -3.59 -30.66
CA SER A 142 18.82 -2.24 -30.10
C SER A 142 17.90 -2.19 -28.88
N GLU A 143 17.59 -3.34 -28.26
CA GLU A 143 16.77 -3.41 -27.04
C GLU A 143 17.56 -2.88 -25.85
N ILE A 144 16.92 -2.06 -25.02
CA ILE A 144 17.51 -1.44 -23.83
C ILE A 144 16.80 -1.99 -22.59
N GLN A 145 17.58 -2.59 -21.69
CA GLN A 145 17.13 -2.99 -20.37
C GLN A 145 17.66 -2.01 -19.33
N SER A 146 16.76 -1.48 -18.49
CA SER A 146 17.09 -0.51 -17.45
C SER A 146 17.14 -1.17 -16.08
N PHE A 147 18.19 -0.87 -15.33
CA PHE A 147 18.42 -1.32 -13.97
C PHE A 147 18.64 -0.10 -13.06
N SER A 148 18.10 -0.15 -11.85
CA SER A 148 18.30 0.88 -10.82
C SER A 148 18.79 0.24 -9.51
N ASP A 149 19.82 0.81 -8.90
CA ASP A 149 20.34 0.44 -7.58
C ASP A 149 19.57 1.12 -6.43
N LYS A 150 18.62 1.98 -6.78
CA LYS A 150 17.64 2.58 -5.88
C LYS A 150 16.36 1.76 -5.88
N PHE A 151 15.65 1.82 -4.77
CA PHE A 151 14.33 1.19 -4.65
C PHE A 151 13.26 2.15 -5.17
N GLU A 152 13.13 2.26 -6.49
CA GLU A 152 12.28 3.25 -7.14
C GLU A 152 11.51 2.68 -8.34
N ALA A 153 10.37 3.28 -8.65
CA ALA A 153 9.57 3.00 -9.84
C ALA A 153 8.67 4.20 -10.17
N ASP A 154 8.43 4.45 -11.46
CA ASP A 154 7.57 5.55 -11.95
C ASP A 154 7.90 6.93 -11.36
N GLY A 155 9.18 7.20 -11.10
CA GLY A 155 9.65 8.46 -10.48
C GLY A 155 9.37 8.58 -8.98
N ILE A 156 8.90 7.51 -8.33
CA ILE A 156 8.70 7.43 -6.88
C ILE A 156 9.84 6.60 -6.27
N THR A 157 10.54 7.16 -5.29
CA THR A 157 11.44 6.40 -4.41
C THR A 157 10.64 5.80 -3.26
N PHE A 158 10.81 4.51 -3.03
CA PHE A 158 10.12 3.75 -1.99
C PHE A 158 11.04 3.47 -0.81
N GLU A 159 10.46 3.33 0.38
CA GLU A 159 11.15 2.81 1.55
C GLU A 159 11.19 1.28 1.48
N VAL A 160 12.33 0.68 1.83
CA VAL A 160 12.43 -0.78 1.94
C VAL A 160 11.52 -1.24 3.09
N PRO A 161 10.57 -2.16 2.84
CA PRO A 161 9.65 -2.61 3.87
C PRO A 161 10.38 -3.27 5.04
N THR A 162 10.00 -2.89 6.25
CA THR A 162 10.45 -3.52 7.50
C THR A 162 9.23 -3.97 8.30
N ILE A 163 9.45 -4.70 9.40
CA ILE A 163 8.35 -5.08 10.32
C ILE A 163 7.58 -3.83 10.81
N ASN A 164 8.30 -2.72 11.02
CA ASN A 164 7.70 -1.47 11.50
C ASN A 164 6.81 -0.79 10.46
N THR A 165 7.07 -1.01 9.16
CA THR A 165 6.21 -0.54 8.05
C THR A 165 4.77 -1.05 8.20
N PHE A 166 4.61 -2.25 8.79
CA PHE A 166 3.31 -2.89 9.00
C PHE A 166 2.81 -2.77 10.44
N SER A 167 3.48 -2.00 11.30
CA SER A 167 3.09 -1.81 12.69
C SER A 167 2.32 -0.50 12.86
N PHE A 168 1.02 -0.57 13.15
CA PHE A 168 0.21 0.61 13.46
C PHE A 168 0.53 1.22 14.83
N ASN A 169 1.35 0.56 15.65
CA ASN A 169 1.84 1.11 16.93
C ASN A 169 3.17 1.86 16.75
N ASN A 170 3.73 1.90 15.54
CA ASN A 170 5.00 2.58 15.24
C ASN A 170 4.75 3.69 14.21
N PRO A 171 5.28 4.91 14.40
CA PRO A 171 5.15 6.01 13.43
C PRO A 171 5.61 5.66 12.00
N ALA A 172 6.50 4.68 11.83
CA ALA A 172 6.91 4.18 10.52
C ALA A 172 5.73 3.60 9.72
N GLY A 173 4.84 2.84 10.37
CA GLY A 173 3.71 2.17 9.73
C GLY A 173 2.34 2.78 10.02
N ALA A 174 2.20 3.55 11.11
CA ALA A 174 0.93 4.13 11.54
C ALA A 174 0.40 5.19 10.57
N CYS A 175 -0.90 5.13 10.27
CA CYS A 175 -1.60 6.16 9.50
C CYS A 175 -1.41 7.53 10.15
N PRO A 176 -0.97 8.58 9.42
CA PRO A 176 -0.68 9.89 9.99
C PRO A 176 -1.94 10.61 10.46
N THR A 177 -3.09 10.41 9.81
CA THR A 177 -4.34 11.09 10.19
C THR A 177 -4.94 10.57 11.50
N CYS A 178 -4.84 9.27 11.77
CA CYS A 178 -5.41 8.66 12.98
C CYS A 178 -4.36 8.10 13.93
N GLU A 179 -3.07 8.33 13.69
CA GLU A 179 -1.95 7.87 14.52
C GLU A 179 -2.02 6.37 14.88
N GLY A 180 -2.55 5.54 13.98
CA GLY A 180 -2.70 4.10 14.21
C GLY A 180 -3.93 3.67 15.02
N TYR A 181 -4.81 4.59 15.42
CA TYR A 181 -6.06 4.25 16.13
C TYR A 181 -7.14 3.69 15.19
N GLY A 182 -7.07 4.01 13.88
CA GLY A 182 -8.06 3.60 12.86
C GLY A 182 -9.38 4.38 12.91
N LYS A 183 -9.59 5.18 13.94
CA LYS A 183 -10.74 6.06 14.13
C LYS A 183 -10.28 7.49 14.42
N VAL A 184 -11.09 8.45 14.01
CA VAL A 184 -10.88 9.88 14.30
C VAL A 184 -12.13 10.48 14.90
N ILE A 185 -11.99 11.62 15.58
CA ILE A 185 -13.15 12.43 15.95
C ILE A 185 -13.64 13.10 14.66
N GLY A 186 -14.81 12.68 14.20
CA GLY A 186 -15.40 13.18 12.96
C GLY A 186 -16.91 13.05 13.00
N ILE A 187 -17.56 13.20 11.86
CA ILE A 187 -18.99 13.00 11.76
C ILE A 187 -19.30 11.51 11.83
N ASP A 188 -20.17 11.14 12.76
CA ASP A 188 -20.63 9.76 12.94
C ASP A 188 -21.88 9.52 12.09
N PRO A 189 -21.82 8.64 11.07
CA PRO A 189 -22.96 8.33 10.21
C PRO A 189 -24.19 7.86 10.98
N ASP A 190 -24.02 7.11 12.08
CA ASP A 190 -25.13 6.58 12.87
C ASP A 190 -25.80 7.68 13.71
N LEU A 191 -25.09 8.77 14.03
CA LEU A 191 -25.71 9.96 14.64
C LEU A 191 -26.45 10.83 13.60
N VAL A 192 -26.02 10.77 12.34
CA VAL A 192 -26.67 11.51 11.23
C VAL A 192 -27.93 10.79 10.76
N ILE A 193 -27.89 9.46 10.71
CA ILE A 193 -28.96 8.58 10.21
C ILE A 193 -29.20 7.49 11.27
N PRO A 194 -29.85 7.84 12.40
CA PRO A 194 -30.03 6.92 13.52
C PRO A 194 -30.99 5.78 13.20
N ASP A 195 -32.05 6.07 12.45
CA ASP A 195 -33.03 5.09 12.01
C ASP A 195 -32.85 4.82 10.52
N LYS A 196 -32.26 3.66 10.21
CA LYS A 196 -31.97 3.23 8.84
C LYS A 196 -33.20 2.65 8.13
N SER A 197 -34.31 2.42 8.85
CA SER A 197 -35.57 1.93 8.26
C SER A 197 -36.36 3.03 7.54
N LEU A 198 -36.08 4.30 7.84
CA LEU A 198 -36.71 5.43 7.19
C LEU A 198 -36.11 5.69 5.81
N SER A 199 -36.94 6.17 4.89
CA SER A 199 -36.49 6.72 3.62
C SER A 199 -35.99 8.17 3.76
N ILE A 200 -35.28 8.67 2.75
CA ILE A 200 -34.82 10.07 2.74
C ILE A 200 -36.00 11.03 2.69
N TYR A 201 -37.09 10.66 2.02
CA TYR A 201 -38.33 11.42 2.01
C TYR A 201 -38.95 11.53 3.41
N GLU A 202 -38.96 10.43 4.16
CA GLU A 202 -39.45 10.30 5.56
C GLU A 202 -38.45 10.80 6.63
N GLU A 203 -37.50 11.63 6.23
CA GLU A 203 -36.58 12.30 7.14
C GLU A 203 -35.56 11.38 7.85
N ALA A 204 -35.07 10.33 7.18
CA ALA A 204 -33.96 9.51 7.68
C ALA A 204 -32.73 10.34 8.13
N ILE A 205 -32.47 11.47 7.45
CA ILE A 205 -31.34 12.34 7.73
C ILE A 205 -31.69 13.33 8.85
N PHE A 206 -31.25 13.01 10.06
CA PHE A 206 -31.60 13.75 11.27
C PHE A 206 -31.13 15.22 11.23
N CYS A 207 -29.93 15.47 10.67
CA CYS A 207 -29.36 16.82 10.62
C CYS A 207 -30.06 17.77 9.63
N TRP A 208 -30.88 17.25 8.73
CA TRP A 208 -31.68 18.03 7.78
C TRP A 208 -33.12 18.23 8.22
N ARG A 209 -33.51 17.75 9.41
CA ARG A 209 -34.85 18.00 9.96
C ARG A 209 -35.05 19.47 10.35
N GLY A 210 -36.31 19.89 10.37
CA GLY A 210 -36.74 21.23 10.78
C GLY A 210 -36.63 22.30 9.68
N GLU A 211 -37.31 23.43 9.91
CA GLU A 211 -37.64 24.43 8.88
C GLU A 211 -36.43 24.99 8.11
N LYS A 212 -35.30 25.22 8.80
CA LYS A 212 -34.13 25.86 8.19
C LYS A 212 -33.27 24.87 7.40
N MET A 213 -33.10 23.66 7.92
CA MET A 213 -32.16 22.67 7.36
C MET A 213 -32.82 21.77 6.32
N GLN A 214 -34.14 21.65 6.33
CA GLN A 214 -34.91 20.88 5.33
C GLN A 214 -34.67 21.34 3.89
N LYS A 215 -34.18 22.57 3.67
CA LYS A 215 -33.75 23.05 2.35
C LYS A 215 -32.74 22.11 1.67
N TRP A 216 -31.85 21.47 2.42
CA TRP A 216 -30.88 20.50 1.91
C TRP A 216 -31.57 19.21 1.45
N LYS A 217 -32.47 18.66 2.27
CA LYS A 217 -33.33 17.52 1.91
C LYS A 217 -34.15 17.82 0.65
N ASN A 218 -34.80 18.97 0.62
CA ASN A 218 -35.67 19.37 -0.49
C ASN A 218 -34.89 19.55 -1.80
N GLN A 219 -33.63 19.97 -1.74
CA GLN A 219 -32.77 20.02 -2.93
C GLN A 219 -32.53 18.61 -3.50
N LEU A 220 -32.19 17.65 -2.64
CA LEU A 220 -32.02 16.25 -3.04
C LEU A 220 -33.32 15.67 -3.61
N VAL A 221 -34.44 15.80 -2.89
CA VAL A 221 -35.74 15.25 -3.31
C VAL A 221 -36.22 15.82 -4.64
N LYS A 222 -36.03 17.12 -4.90
CA LYS A 222 -36.42 17.74 -6.17
C LYS A 222 -35.61 17.23 -7.35
N ASN A 223 -34.31 16.98 -7.14
CA ASN A 223 -33.38 16.65 -8.21
C ASN A 223 -33.12 15.15 -8.35
N ALA A 224 -33.68 14.31 -7.47
CA ALA A 224 -33.41 12.87 -7.43
C ALA A 224 -33.70 12.14 -8.75
N HIS A 225 -34.69 12.60 -9.52
CA HIS A 225 -35.05 12.04 -10.83
C HIS A 225 -33.99 12.26 -11.92
N LEU A 226 -33.05 13.20 -11.73
CA LEU A 226 -31.99 13.48 -12.70
C LEU A 226 -30.85 12.44 -12.67
N PHE A 227 -30.78 11.65 -11.60
CA PHE A 227 -29.72 10.66 -11.37
C PHE A 227 -30.26 9.39 -10.70
N ASP A 228 -31.55 9.10 -10.92
CA ASP A 228 -32.27 7.89 -10.50
C ASP A 228 -32.03 7.47 -9.04
N PHE A 229 -32.12 8.44 -8.12
CA PHE A 229 -31.88 8.19 -6.71
C PHE A 229 -33.17 7.79 -5.95
N PRO A 230 -33.20 6.64 -5.27
CA PRO A 230 -34.43 6.10 -4.65
C PRO A 230 -34.74 6.80 -3.31
N ILE A 231 -35.38 7.97 -3.37
CA ILE A 231 -35.71 8.78 -2.18
C ILE A 231 -36.78 8.17 -1.25
N HIS A 232 -37.57 7.22 -1.75
CA HIS A 232 -38.63 6.53 -1.01
C HIS A 232 -38.21 5.15 -0.48
N ALA A 233 -37.03 4.65 -0.87
CA ALA A 233 -36.50 3.42 -0.32
C ALA A 233 -35.94 3.66 1.09
N PRO A 234 -36.14 2.72 2.04
CA PRO A 234 -35.43 2.71 3.31
C PRO A 234 -33.92 2.83 3.14
N TYR A 235 -33.25 3.55 4.05
CA TYR A 235 -31.81 3.78 3.96
C TYR A 235 -30.98 2.48 3.93
N TYR A 236 -31.43 1.43 4.63
CA TYR A 236 -30.71 0.14 4.63
C TYR A 236 -30.71 -0.57 3.27
N GLU A 237 -31.70 -0.30 2.41
CA GLU A 237 -31.80 -0.87 1.05
C GLU A 237 -30.93 -0.14 0.02
N LEU A 238 -30.41 1.05 0.36
CA LEU A 238 -29.53 1.80 -0.53
C LEU A 238 -28.22 1.04 -0.77
N THR A 239 -27.77 1.08 -2.03
CA THR A 239 -26.45 0.54 -2.40
C THR A 239 -25.33 1.38 -1.78
N ASP A 240 -24.13 0.81 -1.63
CA ASP A 240 -22.99 1.55 -1.08
C ASP A 240 -22.62 2.77 -1.94
N ALA A 241 -22.79 2.69 -3.26
CA ALA A 241 -22.62 3.82 -4.17
C ALA A 241 -23.67 4.92 -3.95
N GLN A 242 -24.93 4.55 -3.70
CA GLN A 242 -25.99 5.53 -3.37
C GLN A 242 -25.75 6.17 -2.00
N LYS A 243 -25.31 5.38 -1.01
CA LYS A 243 -24.90 5.90 0.29
C LYS A 243 -23.74 6.87 0.12
N GLU A 244 -22.69 6.51 -0.60
CA GLU A 244 -21.55 7.39 -0.87
C GLU A 244 -21.99 8.68 -1.57
N LEU A 245 -22.83 8.59 -2.60
CA LEU A 245 -23.40 9.73 -3.30
C LEU A 245 -24.12 10.70 -2.35
N LEU A 246 -24.90 10.18 -1.39
CA LEU A 246 -25.58 11.00 -0.38
C LEU A 246 -24.58 11.85 0.43
N TRP A 247 -23.40 11.31 0.71
CA TRP A 247 -22.34 12.01 1.45
C TRP A 247 -21.56 12.99 0.57
N THR A 248 -21.12 12.57 -0.62
CA THR A 248 -20.30 13.39 -1.52
C THR A 248 -21.09 14.49 -2.21
N GLY A 249 -22.34 14.22 -2.56
CA GLY A 249 -23.12 15.04 -3.48
C GLY A 249 -22.75 14.81 -4.94
N ASN A 250 -23.39 15.55 -5.82
CA ASN A 250 -23.14 15.66 -7.27
C ASN A 250 -23.41 17.09 -7.75
N GLU A 251 -23.51 17.28 -9.08
CA GLU A 251 -23.80 18.60 -9.66
C GLU A 251 -25.17 19.17 -9.26
N HIS A 252 -26.13 18.31 -8.91
CA HIS A 252 -27.50 18.70 -8.60
C HIS A 252 -27.78 18.86 -7.10
N PHE A 253 -27.00 18.23 -6.22
CA PHE A 253 -27.09 18.43 -4.77
C PHE A 253 -25.73 18.33 -4.08
N LYS A 254 -25.55 19.10 -3.00
CA LYS A 254 -24.23 19.30 -2.38
C LYS A 254 -23.76 18.18 -1.44
N GLY A 255 -24.64 17.27 -1.03
CA GLY A 255 -24.32 16.18 -0.10
C GLY A 255 -24.12 16.58 1.37
N LEU A 256 -23.95 15.58 2.23
CA LEU A 256 -23.72 15.76 3.67
C LEU A 256 -22.34 16.37 3.97
N ASN A 257 -21.30 16.04 3.20
CA ASN A 257 -19.95 16.58 3.40
C ASN A 257 -19.94 18.11 3.28
N ALA A 258 -20.61 18.65 2.26
CA ALA A 258 -20.73 20.11 2.09
C ALA A 258 -21.60 20.75 3.18
N PHE A 259 -22.62 20.05 3.67
CA PHE A 259 -23.43 20.50 4.79
C PHE A 259 -22.57 20.66 6.05
N PHE A 260 -21.81 19.64 6.44
CA PHE A 260 -20.95 19.70 7.62
C PHE A 260 -19.80 20.69 7.46
N LYS A 261 -19.18 20.78 6.28
CA LYS A 261 -18.19 21.82 5.96
C LYS A 261 -18.75 23.23 6.20
N ARG A 262 -19.99 23.50 5.79
CA ARG A 262 -20.67 24.77 6.06
C ARG A 262 -20.91 25.01 7.55
N LEU A 263 -21.20 23.96 8.34
CA LEU A 263 -21.34 24.11 9.80
C LEU A 263 -19.99 24.46 10.43
N GLU A 264 -18.90 23.83 9.97
CA GLU A 264 -17.53 24.06 10.42
C GLU A 264 -17.05 25.49 10.13
N GLU A 265 -17.27 26.00 8.91
CA GLU A 265 -16.99 27.39 8.53
C GLU A 265 -17.75 28.42 9.40
N LYS A 266 -18.87 28.02 9.99
CA LYS A 266 -19.73 28.89 10.83
C LYS A 266 -19.60 28.61 12.32
N MET A 267 -18.57 27.88 12.76
CA MET A 267 -18.32 27.55 14.17
C MET A 267 -18.17 28.76 15.09
N TYR A 268 -17.93 29.97 14.56
CA TYR A 268 -17.96 31.19 15.36
C TYR A 268 -19.33 31.46 16.00
N LYS A 269 -20.42 30.90 15.45
CA LYS A 269 -21.78 30.98 16.00
C LYS A 269 -22.10 29.78 16.89
N ILE A 270 -22.57 30.03 18.12
CA ILE A 270 -22.85 29.01 19.15
C ILE A 270 -23.77 27.90 18.63
N GLN A 271 -24.86 28.25 17.95
CA GLN A 271 -25.84 27.29 17.45
C GLN A 271 -25.24 26.28 16.46
N PHE A 272 -24.23 26.69 15.67
CA PHE A 272 -23.55 25.79 14.73
C PHE A 272 -22.60 24.84 15.46
N ARG A 273 -21.93 25.30 16.53
CA ARG A 273 -21.10 24.43 17.40
C ARG A 273 -21.94 23.37 18.10
N VAL A 274 -23.06 23.77 18.70
CA VAL A 274 -23.99 22.85 19.39
C VAL A 274 -24.62 21.87 18.41
N MET A 275 -24.94 22.31 17.20
CA MET A 275 -25.46 21.42 16.17
C MET A 275 -24.40 20.39 15.75
N LEU A 276 -23.18 20.85 15.46
CA LEU A 276 -22.09 19.98 15.02
C LEU A 276 -21.69 18.96 16.11
N SER A 277 -21.70 19.34 17.39
CA SER A 277 -21.34 18.43 18.49
C SER A 277 -22.30 17.26 18.64
N ARG A 278 -23.58 17.40 18.21
CA ARG A 278 -24.56 16.30 18.24
C ARG A 278 -24.26 15.19 17.24
N TYR A 279 -23.48 15.49 16.21
CA TYR A 279 -23.14 14.55 15.12
C TYR A 279 -21.69 14.12 15.14
N ARG A 280 -20.88 14.62 16.08
CA ARG A 280 -19.48 14.24 16.22
C ARG A 280 -19.35 13.01 17.10
N GLY A 281 -18.63 12.02 16.62
CA GLY A 281 -18.37 10.75 17.30
C GLY A 281 -17.05 10.12 16.85
N LYS A 282 -16.81 8.89 17.30
CA LYS A 282 -15.64 8.09 16.88
C LYS A 282 -15.95 7.42 15.55
N THR A 283 -15.65 8.12 14.45
CA THR A 283 -15.87 7.62 13.10
C THR A 283 -14.62 6.92 12.55
N LEU A 284 -14.77 6.14 11.48
CA LEU A 284 -13.64 5.53 10.79
C LEU A 284 -12.73 6.61 10.21
N CYS A 285 -11.42 6.37 10.29
CA CYS A 285 -10.45 7.28 9.67
C CYS A 285 -10.68 7.33 8.14
N PRO A 286 -10.85 8.52 7.54
CA PRO A 286 -11.13 8.63 6.10
C PRO A 286 -9.93 8.23 5.24
N GLU A 287 -8.71 8.38 5.75
CA GLU A 287 -7.47 8.07 5.02
C GLU A 287 -7.21 6.55 4.96
N CYS A 288 -7.14 5.90 6.12
CA CYS A 288 -6.81 4.46 6.19
C CYS A 288 -8.05 3.55 6.19
N LYS A 289 -9.27 4.12 6.22
CA LYS A 289 -10.55 3.38 6.30
C LYS A 289 -10.57 2.32 7.40
N GLY A 290 -9.95 2.63 8.54
CA GLY A 290 -9.89 1.74 9.70
C GLY A 290 -8.71 0.77 9.73
N THR A 291 -7.92 0.63 8.65
CA THR A 291 -6.77 -0.30 8.59
C THR A 291 -5.60 0.11 9.50
N ARG A 292 -5.57 1.36 9.97
CA ARG A 292 -4.56 1.94 10.88
C ARG A 292 -3.18 2.15 10.28
N LEU A 293 -2.95 1.73 9.03
CA LEU A 293 -1.64 1.78 8.39
C LEU A 293 -1.53 2.92 7.38
N LYS A 294 -0.28 3.32 7.09
CA LYS A 294 0.04 4.20 5.98
C LYS A 294 -0.31 3.56 4.64
N LYS A 295 -0.56 4.41 3.64
CA LYS A 295 -0.77 3.95 2.26
C LYS A 295 0.42 3.16 1.71
N SER A 296 1.65 3.45 2.13
CA SER A 296 2.84 2.69 1.72
C SER A 296 2.76 1.20 2.07
N ALA A 297 2.09 0.82 3.17
CA ALA A 297 1.90 -0.58 3.53
C ALA A 297 0.99 -1.33 2.53
N SER A 298 0.09 -0.62 1.83
CA SER A 298 -0.77 -1.23 0.80
C SER A 298 -0.03 -1.56 -0.50
N TYR A 299 1.16 -0.99 -0.69
CA TYR A 299 2.00 -1.24 -1.87
C TYR A 299 2.72 -2.58 -1.76
N VAL A 300 2.89 -3.11 -0.54
CA VAL A 300 3.51 -4.41 -0.32
C VAL A 300 2.45 -5.49 -0.34
N LYS A 301 2.65 -6.49 -1.19
CA LYS A 301 1.69 -7.56 -1.44
C LYS A 301 2.33 -8.93 -1.28
N ILE A 302 1.52 -9.89 -0.86
CA ILE A 302 1.86 -11.32 -0.90
C ILE A 302 0.70 -12.06 -1.56
N GLY A 303 0.98 -12.93 -2.53
CA GLY A 303 -0.08 -13.55 -3.35
C GLY A 303 -1.00 -12.53 -4.04
N GLY A 304 -0.50 -11.32 -4.35
CA GLY A 304 -1.28 -10.23 -4.94
C GLY A 304 -2.12 -9.39 -3.96
N THR A 305 -2.14 -9.74 -2.66
CA THR A 305 -2.99 -9.08 -1.65
C THR A 305 -2.17 -8.30 -0.63
N SER A 306 -2.61 -7.09 -0.26
CA SER A 306 -1.95 -6.27 0.75
C SER A 306 -2.40 -6.59 2.17
N ILE A 307 -1.58 -6.30 3.19
CA ILE A 307 -1.97 -6.52 4.58
C ILE A 307 -3.23 -5.71 4.96
N THR A 308 -3.39 -4.54 4.35
CA THR A 308 -4.54 -3.65 4.57
C THR A 308 -5.86 -4.26 4.11
N GLU A 309 -5.82 -5.16 3.12
CA GLU A 309 -6.99 -5.90 2.65
C GLU A 309 -7.33 -7.07 3.58
N LEU A 310 -6.32 -7.71 4.18
CA LEU A 310 -6.50 -8.90 5.02
C LEU A 310 -7.03 -8.61 6.43
N VAL A 311 -6.58 -7.52 7.07
CA VAL A 311 -6.86 -7.26 8.49
C VAL A 311 -8.34 -7.08 8.83
N ASN A 312 -9.15 -6.72 7.83
CA ASN A 312 -10.59 -6.52 7.97
C ASN A 312 -11.41 -7.72 7.51
N LEU A 313 -10.79 -8.78 6.97
CA LEU A 313 -11.50 -10.00 6.64
C LEU A 313 -11.90 -10.76 7.92
N PRO A 314 -13.07 -11.43 7.92
CA PRO A 314 -13.40 -12.43 8.92
C PRO A 314 -12.33 -13.53 8.98
N ILE A 315 -12.01 -14.03 10.17
CA ILE A 315 -11.04 -15.10 10.38
C ILE A 315 -11.36 -16.34 9.53
N LYS A 316 -12.65 -16.66 9.36
CA LYS A 316 -13.13 -17.76 8.49
C LYS A 316 -12.74 -17.62 7.02
N GLU A 317 -12.55 -16.39 6.53
CA GLU A 317 -12.12 -16.10 5.15
C GLU A 317 -10.60 -15.93 5.08
N LEU A 318 -9.99 -15.47 6.18
CA LEU A 318 -8.55 -15.26 6.27
C LEU A 318 -7.75 -16.56 6.31
N LEU A 319 -8.26 -17.61 6.96
CA LEU A 319 -7.56 -18.90 7.02
C LEU A 319 -7.39 -19.54 5.62
N PRO A 320 -8.44 -19.69 4.79
CA PRO A 320 -8.29 -20.21 3.43
C PRO A 320 -7.30 -19.41 2.57
N PHE A 321 -7.20 -18.09 2.77
CA PHE A 321 -6.22 -17.27 2.07
C PHE A 321 -4.78 -17.74 2.35
N PHE A 322 -4.41 -17.95 3.62
CA PHE A 322 -3.05 -18.38 3.96
C PHE A 322 -2.78 -19.85 3.63
N GLN A 323 -3.79 -20.72 3.68
CA GLN A 323 -3.66 -22.13 3.30
C GLN A 323 -3.40 -22.33 1.80
N ASN A 324 -4.00 -21.49 0.96
CA ASN A 324 -3.89 -21.57 -0.50
C ASN A 324 -2.92 -20.53 -1.08
N LEU A 325 -2.07 -19.94 -0.25
CA LEU A 325 -1.14 -18.90 -0.67
C LEU A 325 -0.03 -19.51 -1.53
N GLU A 326 -0.03 -19.20 -2.83
CA GLU A 326 1.02 -19.59 -3.74
C GLU A 326 2.18 -18.59 -3.71
N LEU A 327 3.39 -19.09 -3.44
CA LEU A 327 4.62 -18.31 -3.34
C LEU A 327 5.69 -18.87 -4.27
N ASN A 328 6.59 -18.00 -4.73
CA ASN A 328 7.76 -18.47 -5.47
C ASN A 328 8.72 -19.23 -4.54
N THR A 329 9.65 -20.00 -5.11
CA THR A 329 10.57 -20.89 -4.36
C THR A 329 11.34 -20.17 -3.25
N ASN A 330 11.76 -18.93 -3.47
CA ASN A 330 12.51 -18.15 -2.48
C ASN A 330 11.61 -17.64 -1.36
N GLN A 331 10.44 -17.10 -1.71
CA GLN A 331 9.42 -16.67 -0.76
C GLN A 331 8.94 -17.84 0.10
N GLN A 332 8.68 -19.01 -0.50
CA GLN A 332 8.21 -20.20 0.22
C GLN A 332 9.22 -20.63 1.30
N LYS A 333 10.52 -20.70 0.97
CA LYS A 333 11.57 -21.06 1.95
C LYS A 333 11.59 -20.15 3.18
N ILE A 334 11.30 -18.86 2.99
CA ILE A 334 11.28 -17.85 4.06
C ILE A 334 9.97 -17.92 4.84
N ALA A 335 8.85 -18.11 4.13
CA ALA A 335 7.50 -18.05 4.65
C ALA A 335 7.04 -19.33 5.34
N ASP A 336 7.60 -20.49 5.01
CA ASP A 336 7.10 -21.82 5.40
C ASP A 336 6.77 -21.93 6.90
N ARG A 337 7.75 -21.66 7.77
CA ARG A 337 7.55 -21.68 9.24
C ARG A 337 6.57 -20.61 9.72
N ILE A 338 6.56 -19.44 9.08
CA ILE A 338 5.69 -18.32 9.45
C ILE A 338 4.23 -18.66 9.11
N LEU A 339 3.99 -19.27 7.95
CA LEU A 339 2.68 -19.69 7.48
C LEU A 339 2.09 -20.80 8.36
N VAL A 340 2.91 -21.74 8.83
CA VAL A 340 2.48 -22.75 9.81
C VAL A 340 1.95 -22.10 11.08
N GLU A 341 2.70 -21.14 11.65
CA GLU A 341 2.27 -20.42 12.86
C GLU A 341 0.99 -19.60 12.65
N ILE A 342 0.89 -18.88 11.52
CA ILE A 342 -0.32 -18.12 11.18
C ILE A 342 -1.53 -19.05 11.05
N THR A 343 -1.39 -20.13 10.28
CA THR A 343 -2.47 -21.07 9.97
C THR A 343 -2.95 -21.78 11.24
N ASN A 344 -2.04 -22.27 12.08
CA ASN A 344 -2.39 -22.93 13.34
C ASN A 344 -3.18 -22.00 14.27
N ARG A 345 -2.72 -20.76 14.44
CA ARG A 345 -3.39 -19.80 15.32
C ARG A 345 -4.75 -19.36 14.80
N LEU A 346 -4.88 -19.17 13.49
CA LEU A 346 -6.18 -18.91 12.86
C LEU A 346 -7.14 -20.11 13.02
N GLN A 347 -6.62 -21.34 12.87
CA GLN A 347 -7.40 -22.56 13.10
C GLN A 347 -7.92 -22.65 14.53
N PHE A 348 -7.07 -22.39 15.55
CA PHE A 348 -7.52 -22.39 16.94
C PHE A 348 -8.65 -21.37 17.20
N LEU A 349 -8.61 -20.19 16.57
CA LEU A 349 -9.69 -19.22 16.67
C LEU A 349 -11.00 -19.71 16.02
N LEU A 350 -10.92 -20.49 14.94
CA LEU A 350 -12.09 -21.13 14.33
C LEU A 350 -12.65 -22.23 15.22
N ASP A 351 -11.79 -23.06 15.80
CA ASP A 351 -12.18 -24.20 16.64
C ASP A 351 -12.94 -23.73 17.90
N VAL A 352 -12.60 -22.56 18.44
CA VAL A 352 -13.33 -21.91 19.56
C VAL A 352 -14.49 -21.02 19.10
N GLY A 353 -14.90 -21.10 17.82
CA GLY A 353 -16.08 -20.42 17.29
C GLY A 353 -15.95 -18.91 17.06
N LEU A 354 -14.73 -18.38 16.93
CA LEU A 354 -14.47 -16.94 16.74
C LEU A 354 -14.25 -16.54 15.27
N GLY A 355 -14.67 -17.39 14.32
CA GLY A 355 -14.45 -17.16 12.89
C GLY A 355 -15.07 -15.92 12.28
N TYR A 356 -16.10 -15.35 12.93
CA TYR A 356 -16.77 -14.12 12.48
C TYR A 356 -16.01 -12.84 12.85
N LEU A 357 -15.03 -12.92 13.77
CA LEU A 357 -14.23 -11.77 14.16
C LEU A 357 -13.18 -11.45 13.08
N THR A 358 -12.71 -10.21 13.10
CA THR A 358 -11.60 -9.74 12.24
C THR A 358 -10.37 -9.46 13.09
N LEU A 359 -9.17 -9.55 12.51
CA LEU A 359 -7.93 -9.25 13.24
C LEU A 359 -7.87 -7.81 13.74
N ASN A 360 -8.55 -6.90 13.05
CA ASN A 360 -8.58 -5.48 13.37
C ASN A 360 -9.60 -5.10 14.46
N ARG A 361 -10.44 -6.05 14.91
CA ARG A 361 -11.42 -5.84 16.00
C ARG A 361 -10.71 -5.38 17.27
N LEU A 362 -11.25 -4.33 17.92
CA LEU A 362 -10.69 -3.80 19.16
C LEU A 362 -10.94 -4.75 20.32
N SER A 363 -9.89 -5.06 21.10
CA SER A 363 -10.00 -5.98 22.23
C SER A 363 -10.98 -5.46 23.30
N SER A 364 -11.12 -4.13 23.45
CA SER A 364 -12.09 -3.49 24.34
C SER A 364 -13.55 -3.59 23.91
N THR A 365 -13.82 -4.10 22.71
CA THR A 365 -15.18 -4.26 22.15
C THR A 365 -15.63 -5.72 22.11
N LEU A 366 -14.86 -6.60 22.74
CA LEU A 366 -15.17 -8.01 22.89
C LEU A 366 -16.03 -8.20 24.14
N SER A 367 -16.97 -9.13 24.07
CA SER A 367 -17.67 -9.68 25.23
C SER A 367 -16.70 -10.46 26.13
N GLY A 368 -17.16 -10.76 27.35
CA GLY A 368 -16.40 -11.58 28.30
C GLY A 368 -16.07 -12.96 27.72
N GLY A 369 -17.08 -13.65 27.15
CA GLY A 369 -16.91 -14.96 26.53
C GLY A 369 -15.97 -14.94 25.31
N GLU A 370 -16.07 -13.94 24.44
CA GLU A 370 -15.13 -13.78 23.32
C GLU A 370 -13.69 -13.58 23.82
N SER A 371 -13.49 -12.73 24.82
CA SER A 371 -12.17 -12.46 25.40
C SER A 371 -11.56 -13.73 26.02
N GLN A 372 -12.38 -14.52 26.72
CA GLN A 372 -11.95 -15.78 27.30
C GLN A 372 -11.57 -16.81 26.24
N ARG A 373 -12.38 -16.97 25.18
CA ARG A 373 -12.10 -17.89 24.08
C ARG A 373 -10.85 -17.48 23.29
N ILE A 374 -10.59 -16.18 23.13
CA ILE A 374 -9.32 -15.70 22.56
C ILE A 374 -8.14 -16.12 23.44
N ASN A 375 -8.22 -15.92 24.75
CA ASN A 375 -7.14 -16.32 25.66
C ASN A 375 -6.89 -17.84 25.65
N LEU A 376 -7.96 -18.63 25.53
CA LEU A 376 -7.88 -20.08 25.36
C LEU A 376 -7.15 -20.43 24.05
N ALA A 377 -7.57 -19.86 22.91
CA ALA A 377 -6.92 -20.09 21.62
C ALA A 377 -5.44 -19.67 21.62
N THR A 378 -5.11 -18.53 22.22
CA THR A 378 -3.71 -18.08 22.38
C THR A 378 -2.91 -19.06 23.24
N SER A 379 -3.50 -19.60 24.31
CA SER A 379 -2.85 -20.59 25.18
C SER A 379 -2.63 -21.91 24.47
N LEU A 380 -3.60 -22.39 23.68
CA LEU A 380 -3.46 -23.60 22.86
C LEU A 380 -2.41 -23.44 21.75
N GLY A 381 -2.23 -22.22 21.25
CA GLY A 381 -1.15 -21.88 20.31
C GLY A 381 0.23 -21.78 20.95
N SER A 382 0.34 -21.75 22.28
CA SER A 382 1.61 -21.79 22.98
C SER A 382 2.05 -23.25 23.16
N ASN A 383 3.30 -23.57 22.77
CA ASN A 383 3.88 -24.93 22.91
C ASN A 383 4.27 -25.24 24.37
N LEU A 384 3.40 -24.92 25.34
CA LEU A 384 3.61 -25.19 26.75
C LEU A 384 3.28 -26.66 27.07
N VAL A 385 4.28 -27.40 27.55
CA VAL A 385 4.11 -28.79 27.99
C VAL A 385 4.04 -28.83 29.52
N GLY A 386 3.14 -29.64 30.07
CA GLY A 386 3.01 -29.82 31.53
C GLY A 386 2.33 -28.67 32.27
N SER A 387 1.50 -27.88 31.57
CA SER A 387 0.74 -26.78 32.16
C SER A 387 -0.65 -27.22 32.61
N LEU A 388 -1.11 -26.70 33.76
CA LEU A 388 -2.48 -26.86 34.24
C LEU A 388 -3.29 -25.60 33.90
N TYR A 389 -4.23 -25.73 32.98
CA TYR A 389 -5.16 -24.65 32.65
C TYR A 389 -6.40 -24.75 33.54
N ILE A 390 -6.69 -23.67 34.29
CA ILE A 390 -7.91 -23.52 35.08
C ILE A 390 -8.82 -22.54 34.33
N LEU A 391 -9.96 -23.02 33.86
CA LEU A 391 -10.92 -22.26 33.07
C LEU A 391 -12.17 -22.01 33.91
N ASP A 392 -12.62 -20.76 33.98
CA ASP A 392 -13.83 -20.37 34.70
C ASP A 392 -15.01 -20.24 33.71
N GLU A 393 -15.89 -21.24 33.69
CA GLU A 393 -17.11 -21.27 32.86
C GLU A 393 -16.91 -20.97 31.34
N PRO A 394 -16.14 -21.79 30.60
CA PRO A 394 -15.79 -21.51 29.20
C PRO A 394 -16.98 -21.56 28.21
N SER A 395 -18.16 -21.99 28.64
CA SER A 395 -19.39 -22.04 27.84
C SER A 395 -20.17 -20.72 27.79
N ILE A 396 -19.75 -19.67 28.52
CA ILE A 396 -20.47 -18.39 28.54
C ILE A 396 -20.48 -17.76 27.13
N GLY A 397 -21.68 -17.47 26.62
CA GLY A 397 -21.88 -16.77 25.34
C GLY A 397 -21.43 -17.57 24.11
N LEU A 398 -21.62 -18.89 24.15
CA LEU A 398 -21.46 -19.84 23.05
C LEU A 398 -22.81 -20.17 22.41
#